data_AF-A0A078A2I2-F1
#
_entry.id   AF-A0A078A2I2-F1
#
_cell.length_a   1.000
_cell.length_b   1.000
_cell.length_c   1.000
_cell.angle_alpha   90.00
_cell.angle_beta   90.00
_cell.angle_gamma   90.00
#
_symmetry.space_group_name_H-M   'P 1'
#
loop_
_entity.id
_entity.type
_entity.pdbx_description
1 polymer ?
#
loop_
_entity_poly.entity_id
_entity_poly.type
_entity_poly.pdbx_seq_one_letter_code
_entity_poly.pdbx_strand_id
1 'polypeptide(L)'
;MLTRDQMEEQLKQSAKATIFEQQFAQAFERILKEKREGSNKLYAEKKDWQKYQSLPSYSEQQAFTVEGDDNKLRVAKWNSLLKDSAFYLDNPSLRDEREMKQKLFFRYDDLFADAMKPPLQSRRDLLSWACQAKNESLRANEASGELLEDCENYGGLLRKYGPDYEQLKKKLAHVRGLFD
;
A
#
# COMPACT_ATOMS: atom_id res chain seq x y z
N MET A 1 -8.47 24.59 73.53
CA MET A 1 -9.18 23.32 73.29
C MET A 1 -9.81 23.42 71.91
N LEU A 2 -9.53 22.50 71.00
CA LEU A 2 -10.19 22.46 69.69
C LEU A 2 -11.67 22.14 69.90
N THR A 3 -12.55 22.82 69.16
CA THR A 3 -13.97 22.48 69.19
C THR A 3 -14.16 21.10 68.59
N ARG A 4 -15.23 20.39 68.99
CA ARG A 4 -15.53 19.04 68.50
C ARG A 4 -15.57 18.97 66.97
N ASP A 5 -16.09 20.01 66.34
CA ASP A 5 -16.15 20.12 64.87
C ASP A 5 -14.76 20.23 64.24
N GLN A 6 -13.81 20.91 64.88
CA GLN A 6 -12.42 21.00 64.41
C GLN A 6 -11.68 19.66 64.54
N MET A 7 -11.98 18.86 65.57
CA MET A 7 -11.43 17.52 65.71
C MET A 7 -12.00 16.55 64.66
N GLU A 8 -13.31 16.62 64.37
CA GLU A 8 -13.94 15.81 63.32
C GLU A 8 -13.38 16.15 61.92
N GLU A 9 -13.13 17.42 61.62
CA GLU A 9 -12.56 17.85 60.35
C GLU A 9 -11.10 17.38 60.19
N GLN A 10 -10.29 17.45 61.26
CA GLN A 10 -8.92 16.92 61.24
C GLN A 10 -8.87 15.40 61.05
N LEU A 11 -9.80 14.66 61.68
CA LEU A 11 -9.92 13.21 61.48
C LEU A 11 -10.35 12.85 60.06
N LYS A 12 -11.23 13.64 59.44
CA LYS A 12 -11.61 13.44 58.02
C LYS A 12 -10.44 13.73 57.08
N GLN A 13 -9.66 14.76 57.36
CA GLN A 13 -8.49 15.09 56.55
C GLN A 13 -7.39 14.04 56.67
N SER A 14 -7.11 13.54 57.89
CA SER A 14 -6.14 12.47 58.10
C SER A 14 -6.61 11.16 57.44
N ALA A 15 -7.89 10.79 57.57
CA ALA A 15 -8.44 9.61 56.90
C ALA A 15 -8.35 9.70 55.37
N LYS A 16 -8.62 10.88 54.78
CA LYS A 16 -8.46 11.10 53.33
C LYS A 16 -7.00 10.98 52.88
N ALA A 17 -6.06 11.52 53.65
CA ALA A 17 -4.63 11.38 53.37
C ALA A 17 -4.18 9.91 53.38
N THR A 18 -4.60 9.14 54.39
CA THR A 18 -4.26 7.71 54.48
C THR A 18 -4.87 6.90 53.32
N ILE A 19 -6.11 7.18 52.93
CA ILE A 19 -6.75 6.51 51.78
C ILE A 19 -6.01 6.84 50.48
N PHE A 20 -5.60 8.10 50.30
CA PHE A 20 -4.85 8.52 49.13
C PHE A 20 -3.49 7.83 49.04
N GLU A 21 -2.74 7.76 50.15
CA GLU A 21 -1.44 7.08 50.21
C GLU A 21 -1.57 5.58 49.88
N GLN A 22 -2.62 4.92 50.37
CA GLN A 22 -2.89 3.52 50.05
C GLN A 22 -3.20 3.31 48.56
N GLN A 23 -4.03 4.17 47.97
CA GLN A 23 -4.34 4.11 46.54
C GLN A 23 -3.11 4.39 45.68
N PHE A 24 -2.28 5.34 46.10
CA PHE A 24 -1.04 5.67 45.40
C PHE A 24 -0.04 4.51 45.45
N ALA A 25 0.15 3.88 46.63
CA ALA A 25 1.01 2.71 46.77
C ALA A 25 0.56 1.54 45.87
N GLN A 26 -0.74 1.25 45.84
CA GLN A 26 -1.29 0.21 44.97
C GLN A 26 -1.10 0.51 43.47
N ALA A 27 -1.30 1.77 43.06
CA ALA A 27 -1.08 2.18 41.67
C ALA A 27 0.40 2.08 41.28
N PHE A 28 1.30 2.45 42.20
CA PHE A 28 2.74 2.38 41.97
C PHE A 28 3.24 0.93 41.85
N GLU A 29 2.72 0.03 42.69
CA GLU A 29 3.03 -1.41 42.59
C GLU A 29 2.55 -2.01 41.26
N ARG A 30 1.37 -1.62 40.76
CA ARG A 30 0.89 -2.05 39.43
C ARG A 30 1.84 -1.63 38.31
N ILE A 31 2.27 -0.36 38.32
CA ILE A 31 3.21 0.17 37.31
C ILE A 31 4.57 -0.55 37.38
N LEU A 32 5.07 -0.83 38.59
CA LEU A 32 6.32 -1.57 38.76
C LEU A 32 6.20 -3.02 38.28
N LYS A 33 5.06 -3.67 38.51
CA LYS A 33 4.79 -5.03 38.06
C LYS A 33 4.73 -5.10 36.52
N GLU A 34 4.00 -4.19 35.89
CA GLU A 34 3.93 -4.09 34.42
C GLU A 34 5.30 -3.81 33.78
N LYS A 35 6.11 -2.93 34.40
CA LYS A 35 7.48 -2.66 33.91
C LYS A 35 8.40 -3.88 34.04
N ARG A 36 8.32 -4.64 35.15
CA ARG A 36 9.11 -5.87 35.35
C ARG A 36 8.68 -6.99 34.40
N GLU A 37 7.38 -7.13 34.17
CA GLU A 37 6.82 -8.11 33.22
C GLU A 37 7.14 -7.73 31.76
N GLY A 38 7.22 -6.43 31.46
CA GLY A 38 7.60 -5.92 30.15
C GLY A 38 9.12 -5.89 29.89
N SER A 39 9.97 -5.81 30.92
CA SER A 39 11.42 -5.75 30.78
C SER A 39 12.08 -7.12 30.54
N ASN A 40 11.46 -8.20 31.04
CA ASN A 40 12.03 -9.55 30.95
C ASN A 40 11.65 -10.30 29.66
N LYS A 41 10.77 -9.74 28.82
CA LYS A 41 10.40 -10.36 27.54
C LYS A 41 11.40 -9.98 26.47
N LEU A 42 12.02 -10.98 25.84
CA LEU A 42 12.90 -10.80 24.69
C LEU A 42 12.10 -10.16 23.53
N TYR A 43 12.77 -9.43 22.63
CA TYR A 43 12.12 -8.80 21.47
C TYR A 43 11.32 -9.81 20.61
N ALA A 44 11.75 -11.06 20.58
CA ALA A 44 11.07 -12.18 19.91
C ALA A 44 9.73 -12.57 20.57
N GLU A 45 9.55 -12.34 21.87
CA GLU A 45 8.30 -12.62 22.60
C GLU A 45 7.33 -11.44 22.57
N LYS A 46 7.84 -10.21 22.36
CA LYS A 46 7.02 -9.00 22.17
C LYS A 46 6.44 -8.89 20.76
N LYS A 47 7.08 -9.53 19.77
CA LYS A 47 6.58 -9.54 18.40
C LYS A 47 5.46 -10.56 18.28
N ASP A 48 4.28 -10.06 17.99
CA ASP A 48 3.12 -10.87 17.63
C ASP A 48 3.41 -11.60 16.31
N TRP A 49 3.79 -12.87 16.39
CA TRP A 49 4.10 -13.70 15.23
C TRP A 49 2.91 -13.85 14.29
N GLN A 50 1.68 -13.67 14.79
CA GLN A 50 0.47 -13.70 13.97
C GLN A 50 0.36 -12.49 13.03
N LYS A 51 1.06 -11.37 13.30
CA LYS A 51 1.19 -10.25 12.35
C LYS A 51 2.07 -10.59 11.14
N TYR A 52 2.90 -11.63 11.24
CA TYR A 52 3.73 -12.12 10.16
C TYR A 52 3.12 -13.40 9.57
N GLN A 53 1.86 -13.33 9.15
CA GLN A 53 1.36 -14.33 8.20
C GLN A 53 2.23 -14.24 6.96
N SER A 54 2.83 -15.37 6.59
CA SER A 54 3.54 -15.49 5.31
C SER A 54 2.56 -15.10 4.22
N LEU A 55 2.94 -14.13 3.39
CA LEU A 55 2.22 -13.86 2.15
C LEU A 55 2.05 -15.19 1.40
N PRO A 56 0.87 -15.47 0.82
CA PRO A 56 0.63 -16.72 0.11
C PRO A 56 1.76 -16.99 -0.88
N SER A 57 2.22 -18.25 -0.89
CA SER A 57 3.29 -18.71 -1.78
C SER A 57 2.96 -18.34 -3.23
N TYR A 58 3.99 -18.05 -4.03
CA TYR A 58 3.86 -17.77 -5.47
C TYR A 58 3.05 -18.87 -6.21
N SER A 59 3.08 -20.10 -5.68
CA SER A 59 2.36 -21.27 -6.22
C SER A 59 0.86 -21.30 -5.94
N GLU A 60 0.35 -20.52 -4.99
CA GLU A 60 -1.05 -20.58 -4.54
C GLU A 60 -1.92 -19.43 -5.09
N GLN A 61 -1.31 -18.45 -5.75
CA GLN A 61 -2.02 -17.33 -6.35
C GLN A 61 -2.52 -17.71 -7.75
N GLN A 62 -3.83 -17.59 -7.98
CA GLN A 62 -4.41 -17.79 -9.31
C GLN A 62 -3.76 -16.82 -10.31
N ALA A 63 -3.32 -17.37 -11.45
CA ALA A 63 -2.76 -16.58 -12.53
C ALA A 63 -3.76 -15.51 -13.00
N PHE A 64 -3.30 -14.27 -13.13
CA PHE A 64 -4.12 -13.17 -13.61
C PHE A 64 -4.56 -13.44 -15.07
N THR A 65 -5.87 -13.65 -15.26
CA THR A 65 -6.51 -13.81 -16.56
C THR A 65 -7.38 -12.59 -16.86
N VAL A 66 -7.48 -12.24 -18.15
CA VAL A 66 -8.33 -11.15 -18.63
C VAL A 66 -9.44 -11.78 -19.47
N GLU A 67 -10.69 -11.37 -19.21
CA GLU A 67 -11.85 -11.87 -19.94
C GLU A 67 -11.73 -11.51 -21.43
N GLY A 68 -11.92 -12.51 -22.31
CA GLY A 68 -11.84 -12.33 -23.76
C GLY A 68 -10.42 -12.15 -24.30
N ASP A 69 -9.38 -12.51 -23.53
CA ASP A 69 -8.00 -12.47 -24.02
C ASP A 69 -7.69 -13.66 -24.94
N ASP A 70 -7.07 -13.35 -26.07
CA ASP A 70 -6.65 -14.36 -27.03
C ASP A 70 -5.41 -15.08 -26.48
N ASN A 71 -5.47 -16.40 -26.29
CA ASN A 71 -4.33 -17.18 -25.77
C ASN A 71 -3.04 -17.05 -26.61
N LYS A 72 -3.15 -16.66 -27.89
CA LYS A 72 -2.00 -16.55 -28.81
C LYS A 72 -1.24 -15.23 -28.69
N LEU A 73 -1.95 -14.09 -28.74
CA LEU A 73 -1.32 -12.76 -28.76
C LEU A 73 -1.46 -12.01 -27.43
N ARG A 74 -2.42 -12.42 -26.59
CA ARG A 74 -2.65 -11.89 -25.26
C ARG A 74 -2.84 -10.36 -25.23
N VAL A 75 -3.48 -9.84 -26.27
CA VAL A 75 -3.61 -8.39 -26.51
C VAL A 75 -4.33 -7.70 -25.36
N ALA A 76 -5.36 -8.33 -24.77
CA ALA A 76 -6.11 -7.75 -23.67
C ALA A 76 -5.27 -7.73 -22.38
N LYS A 77 -4.41 -8.72 -22.16
CA LYS A 77 -3.48 -8.73 -21.04
C LYS A 77 -2.37 -7.69 -21.21
N TRP A 78 -1.82 -7.51 -22.41
CA TRP A 78 -0.91 -6.41 -22.73
C TRP A 78 -1.56 -5.04 -22.52
N ASN A 79 -2.81 -4.87 -22.95
CA ASN A 79 -3.56 -3.63 -22.72
C ASN A 79 -3.82 -3.39 -21.23
N SER A 80 -4.02 -4.44 -20.44
CA SER A 80 -4.13 -4.33 -18.98
C SER A 80 -2.82 -3.85 -18.34
N LEU A 81 -1.67 -4.36 -18.79
CA LEU A 81 -0.36 -3.87 -18.36
C LEU A 81 -0.18 -2.38 -18.69
N LEU A 82 -0.56 -1.95 -19.89
CA LEU A 82 -0.49 -0.54 -20.29
C LEU A 82 -1.39 0.36 -19.44
N LYS A 83 -2.61 -0.10 -19.10
CA LYS A 83 -3.49 0.61 -18.16
C LYS A 83 -2.84 0.74 -16.78
N ASP A 84 -2.35 -0.37 -16.23
CA ASP A 84 -1.69 -0.33 -14.91
C ASP A 84 -0.48 0.60 -14.91
N SER A 85 0.30 0.62 -16.00
CA SER A 85 1.43 1.53 -16.18
C SER A 85 0.98 2.99 -16.29
N ALA A 86 -0.12 3.28 -17.00
CA ALA A 86 -0.66 4.62 -17.17
C ALA A 86 -1.29 5.20 -15.88
N PHE A 87 -1.75 4.33 -14.97
CA PHE A 87 -2.24 4.70 -13.64
C PHE A 87 -1.11 4.83 -12.60
N TYR A 88 0.15 4.62 -12.98
CA TYR A 88 1.28 4.76 -12.07
C TYR A 88 1.56 6.23 -11.72
N LEU A 89 2.45 6.44 -10.76
CA LEU A 89 2.83 7.77 -10.27
C LEU A 89 3.98 8.36 -11.08
N ASP A 90 3.97 9.67 -11.29
CA ASP A 90 5.10 10.37 -11.92
C ASP A 90 6.33 10.44 -11.00
N ASN A 91 6.09 10.49 -9.68
CA ASN A 91 7.13 10.53 -8.65
C ASN A 91 6.75 9.57 -7.50
N PRO A 92 6.97 8.26 -7.67
CA PRO A 92 6.59 7.25 -6.69
C PRO A 92 7.48 7.27 -5.45
N SER A 93 6.92 6.86 -4.31
CA SER A 93 7.74 6.51 -3.15
C SER A 93 8.31 5.09 -3.29
N LEU A 94 9.33 4.75 -2.48
CA LEU A 94 9.88 3.39 -2.43
C LEU A 94 8.83 2.31 -2.11
N ARG A 95 7.75 2.68 -1.41
CA ARG A 95 6.64 1.77 -1.13
C ARG A 95 5.83 1.52 -2.41
N ASP A 96 5.51 2.58 -3.15
CA ASP A 96 4.75 2.49 -4.40
C ASP A 96 5.53 1.72 -5.48
N GLU A 97 6.85 1.91 -5.55
CA GLU A 97 7.74 1.10 -6.39
C GLU A 97 7.66 -0.39 -6.03
N ARG A 98 7.70 -0.74 -4.74
CA ARG A 98 7.63 -2.13 -4.30
C ARG A 98 6.28 -2.76 -4.63
N GLU A 99 5.19 -2.04 -4.36
CA GLU A 99 3.83 -2.50 -4.66
C GLU A 99 3.64 -2.69 -6.16
N MET A 100 4.10 -1.74 -6.98
CA MET A 100 4.02 -1.85 -8.43
C MET A 100 4.90 -2.98 -8.96
N LYS A 101 6.13 -3.12 -8.47
CA LYS A 101 7.02 -4.23 -8.84
C LYS A 101 6.34 -5.57 -8.59
N GLN A 102 5.82 -5.78 -7.39
CA GLN A 102 5.08 -6.98 -7.03
C GLN A 102 3.90 -7.21 -7.99
N LYS A 103 3.07 -6.19 -8.18
CA LYS A 103 1.92 -6.26 -9.09
C LYS A 103 2.32 -6.69 -10.50
N LEU A 104 3.41 -6.14 -11.03
CA LEU A 104 3.91 -6.46 -12.36
C LEU A 104 4.38 -7.92 -12.46
N PHE A 105 5.17 -8.39 -11.49
CA PHE A 105 5.60 -9.80 -11.46
C PHE A 105 4.42 -10.75 -11.31
N PHE A 106 3.52 -10.51 -10.36
CA PHE A 106 2.41 -11.42 -10.12
C PHE A 106 1.40 -11.50 -11.27
N ARG A 107 1.20 -10.39 -12.00
CA ARG A 107 0.15 -10.34 -13.03
C ARG A 107 0.67 -10.59 -14.45
N TYR A 108 1.90 -10.20 -14.74
CA TYR A 108 2.37 -10.02 -16.12
C TYR A 108 3.70 -10.69 -16.43
N ASP A 109 4.36 -11.36 -15.48
CA ASP A 109 5.66 -12.02 -15.71
C ASP A 109 5.60 -13.02 -16.88
N ASP A 110 4.46 -13.70 -17.03
CA ASP A 110 4.19 -14.66 -18.11
C ASP A 110 4.00 -14.04 -19.51
N LEU A 111 4.00 -12.71 -19.63
CA LEU A 111 4.05 -12.03 -20.93
C LEU A 111 5.48 -11.93 -21.48
N PHE A 112 6.49 -12.07 -20.63
CA PHE A 112 7.89 -11.88 -20.99
C PHE A 112 8.58 -13.23 -21.13
N ALA A 113 9.42 -13.37 -22.16
CA ALA A 113 10.26 -14.56 -22.31
C ALA A 113 11.43 -14.55 -21.32
N ASP A 114 11.93 -13.36 -21.00
CA ASP A 114 13.03 -13.11 -20.07
C ASP A 114 12.54 -12.43 -18.78
N ALA A 115 13.38 -12.48 -17.74
CA ALA A 115 13.10 -11.81 -16.47
C ALA A 115 12.82 -10.31 -16.67
N MET A 116 11.64 -9.88 -16.25
CA MET A 116 11.14 -8.52 -16.40
C MET A 116 12.02 -7.51 -15.64
N LYS A 117 12.42 -6.42 -16.32
CA LYS A 117 13.19 -5.30 -15.74
C LYS A 117 12.47 -3.97 -15.97
N PRO A 118 11.34 -3.71 -15.30
CA PRO A 118 10.55 -2.51 -15.53
C PRO A 118 11.25 -1.28 -14.90
N PRO A 119 11.32 -0.14 -15.60
CA PRO A 119 11.70 1.13 -14.98
C PRO A 119 10.54 1.63 -14.13
N LEU A 120 10.78 1.79 -12.83
CA LEU A 120 9.76 2.24 -11.85
C LEU A 120 10.00 3.68 -11.37
N GLN A 121 10.86 4.42 -12.06
CA GLN A 121 11.23 5.79 -11.67
C GLN A 121 10.09 6.78 -11.92
N SER A 122 9.34 6.58 -13.00
CA SER A 122 8.21 7.43 -13.37
C SER A 122 7.18 6.65 -14.16
N ARG A 123 5.94 7.13 -14.12
CA ARG A 123 4.85 6.66 -14.99
C ARG A 123 5.23 6.69 -16.47
N ARG A 124 5.90 7.76 -16.92
CA ARG A 124 6.28 7.91 -18.32
C ARG A 124 7.20 6.77 -18.75
N ASP A 125 8.25 6.52 -17.98
CA ASP A 125 9.24 5.50 -18.30
C ASP A 125 8.61 4.11 -18.27
N LEU A 126 7.78 3.83 -17.26
CA LEU A 126 7.08 2.56 -17.13
C LEU A 126 6.13 2.32 -18.31
N LEU A 127 5.34 3.32 -18.70
CA LEU A 127 4.38 3.21 -19.80
C LEU A 127 5.09 3.05 -21.14
N SER A 128 6.14 3.83 -21.40
CA SER A 128 6.95 3.70 -22.61
C SER A 128 7.62 2.33 -22.70
N TRP A 129 8.17 1.82 -21.59
CA TRP A 129 8.74 0.47 -21.52
C TRP A 129 7.70 -0.61 -21.80
N ALA A 130 6.52 -0.54 -21.17
CA ALA A 130 5.46 -1.52 -21.38
C ALA A 130 4.95 -1.51 -22.83
N CYS A 131 4.89 -0.33 -23.46
CA CYS A 131 4.54 -0.17 -24.87
C CYS A 131 5.57 -0.84 -25.79
N GLN A 132 6.86 -0.61 -25.54
CA GLN A 132 7.94 -1.22 -26.31
C GLN A 132 7.91 -2.74 -26.18
N ALA A 133 7.76 -3.26 -24.97
CA ALA A 133 7.65 -4.70 -24.71
C ALA A 133 6.45 -5.33 -25.42
N LYS A 134 5.28 -4.68 -25.38
CA LYS A 134 4.09 -5.11 -26.14
C LYS A 134 4.41 -5.18 -27.64
N ASN A 135 4.95 -4.11 -28.21
CA ASN A 135 5.24 -4.06 -29.64
C ASN A 135 6.28 -5.09 -30.06
N GLU A 136 7.30 -5.32 -29.25
CA GLU A 136 8.31 -6.36 -29.48
C GLU A 136 7.68 -7.76 -29.48
N SER A 137 6.86 -8.07 -28.47
CA SER A 137 6.13 -9.34 -28.39
C SER A 137 5.18 -9.54 -29.58
N LEU A 138 4.44 -8.51 -29.98
CA LEU A 138 3.52 -8.57 -31.11
C LEU A 138 4.25 -8.72 -32.45
N ARG A 139 5.39 -8.05 -32.64
CA ARG A 139 6.24 -8.22 -33.83
C ARG A 139 6.83 -9.62 -33.91
N ALA A 140 7.29 -10.16 -32.79
CA ALA A 140 7.83 -11.53 -32.72
C ALA A 140 6.76 -12.59 -33.07
N ASN A 141 5.48 -12.29 -32.83
CA ASN A 141 4.36 -13.15 -33.16
C ASN A 141 3.66 -12.80 -34.50
N GLU A 142 4.32 -12.00 -35.35
CA GLU A 142 3.82 -11.60 -36.68
C GLU A 142 2.43 -10.94 -36.66
N ALA A 143 2.12 -10.18 -35.61
CA ALA A 143 0.85 -9.48 -35.48
C ALA A 143 0.69 -8.36 -36.52
N SER A 144 -0.57 -8.02 -36.85
CA SER A 144 -0.90 -6.89 -37.72
C SER A 144 -0.37 -5.57 -37.15
N GLY A 145 0.07 -4.67 -38.04
CA GLY A 145 0.55 -3.34 -37.67
C GLY A 145 -0.49 -2.48 -36.92
N GLU A 146 -1.79 -2.78 -37.09
CA GLU A 146 -2.89 -2.09 -36.38
C GLU A 146 -2.89 -2.34 -34.87
N LEU A 147 -2.27 -3.43 -34.42
CA LEU A 147 -2.16 -3.78 -32.99
C LEU A 147 -0.95 -3.14 -32.32
N LEU A 148 -0.03 -2.58 -33.11
CA LEU A 148 1.14 -1.88 -32.62
C LEU A 148 0.76 -0.48 -32.15
N GLU A 149 1.33 -0.08 -31.03
CA GLU A 149 1.12 1.24 -30.46
C GLU A 149 2.24 2.20 -30.86
N ASP A 150 1.93 3.48 -31.00
CA ASP A 150 2.96 4.53 -31.12
C ASP A 150 3.55 4.83 -29.74
N CYS A 151 4.70 4.19 -29.45
CA CYS A 151 5.35 4.32 -28.15
C CYS A 151 6.07 5.65 -27.93
N GLU A 152 6.27 6.46 -28.96
CA GLU A 152 6.89 7.79 -28.84
C GLU A 152 5.85 8.83 -28.39
N ASN A 153 4.59 8.65 -28.78
CA ASN A 153 3.50 9.53 -28.41
C ASN A 153 2.92 9.24 -27.02
N TYR A 154 3.67 9.63 -25.98
CA TYR A 154 3.25 9.48 -24.58
C TYR A 154 1.86 10.08 -24.31
N GLY A 155 1.54 11.24 -24.88
CA GLY A 155 0.23 11.88 -24.72
C GLY A 155 -0.92 11.11 -25.39
N GLY A 156 -0.63 10.34 -26.44
CA GLY A 156 -1.58 9.42 -27.07
C GLY A 156 -1.82 8.19 -26.20
N LEU A 157 -0.75 7.58 -25.68
CA LEU A 157 -0.83 6.43 -24.77
C LEU A 157 -1.61 6.78 -23.50
N LEU A 158 -1.32 7.93 -22.89
CA LEU A 158 -2.00 8.36 -21.67
C LEU A 158 -3.49 8.64 -21.91
N ARG A 159 -3.87 9.17 -23.08
CA ARG A 159 -5.28 9.36 -23.44
C ARG A 159 -6.02 8.04 -23.65
N LYS A 160 -5.34 7.03 -24.18
CA LYS A 160 -5.93 5.71 -24.47
C LYS A 160 -6.03 4.81 -23.23
N TYR A 161 -5.01 4.84 -22.38
CA TYR A 161 -4.85 3.88 -21.27
C TYR A 161 -4.92 4.53 -19.89
N GLY A 162 -4.71 5.84 -19.79
CA GLY A 162 -4.73 6.57 -18.55
C GLY A 162 -6.14 6.91 -18.06
N PRO A 163 -6.23 7.52 -16.88
CA PRO A 163 -7.49 7.99 -16.33
C PRO A 163 -8.09 9.11 -17.19
N ASP A 164 -9.40 9.04 -17.41
CA ASP A 164 -10.16 10.11 -18.07
C ASP A 164 -10.34 11.28 -17.08
N TYR A 165 -9.39 12.22 -17.12
CA TYR A 165 -9.40 13.39 -16.27
C TYR A 165 -10.58 14.32 -16.53
N GLU A 166 -11.18 14.32 -17.73
CA GLU A 166 -12.37 15.13 -18.03
C GLU A 166 -13.61 14.58 -17.29
N GLN A 167 -13.77 13.27 -17.24
CA GLN A 167 -14.82 12.63 -16.43
C GLN A 167 -14.59 12.85 -14.94
N LEU A 168 -13.35 12.77 -14.47
CA LEU A 168 -12.99 13.04 -13.08
C LEU A 168 -13.25 14.50 -12.72
N LYS A 169 -12.89 15.45 -13.60
CA LYS A 169 -13.13 16.88 -13.40
C LYS A 169 -14.62 17.18 -13.23
N LYS A 170 -15.49 16.58 -14.04
CA LYS A 170 -16.96 16.72 -13.84
C LYS A 170 -17.42 16.25 -12.46
N LYS A 171 -16.86 15.15 -11.95
CA LYS A 171 -17.22 14.60 -10.63
C LYS A 171 -16.60 15.39 -9.48
N LEU A 172 -15.39 15.92 -9.66
CA LEU A 172 -14.59 16.56 -8.63
C LEU A 172 -14.55 18.09 -8.76
N ALA A 173 -15.32 18.69 -9.67
CA ALA A 173 -15.40 20.14 -9.90
C ALA A 173 -15.80 20.94 -8.66
N HIS A 174 -16.41 20.29 -7.67
CA HIS A 174 -16.78 20.89 -6.40
C HIS A 174 -15.60 21.05 -5.43
N VAL A 175 -14.46 20.39 -5.69
CA VAL A 175 -13.24 20.48 -4.89
C VAL A 175 -12.37 21.62 -5.43
N ARG A 176 -12.40 22.78 -4.75
CA ARG A 176 -11.59 23.95 -5.09
C ARG A 176 -10.09 23.61 -5.10
N GLY A 177 -9.37 24.07 -6.13
CA GLY A 177 -7.91 23.95 -6.23
C GLY A 177 -7.37 22.58 -6.67
N LEU A 178 -8.23 21.63 -7.07
CA LEU A 178 -7.78 20.31 -7.55
C LEU A 178 -7.41 20.29 -9.04
N PHE A 179 -7.95 21.23 -9.84
CA PHE A 179 -7.75 21.31 -11.30
C PHE A 179 -7.50 22.74 -11.79
N ASP A 180 -7.26 23.68 -10.87
CA ASP A 180 -6.93 25.08 -11.17
C ASP A 180 -5.41 25.24 -11.37
#